data_AF-A0A8B9HZB3-F1
#
_entry.id   AF-A0A8B9HZB3-F1
#
_cell.length_a   1.000
_cell.length_b   1.000
_cell.length_c   1.000
_cell.angle_alpha   90.00
_cell.angle_beta   90.00
_cell.angle_gamma   90.00
#
_symmetry.space_group_name_H-M   'P 1'
#
loop_
_entity.id
_entity.type
_entity.pdbx_description
1 polymer ?
#
loop_
_entity_poly.entity_id
_entity_poly.type
_entity_poly.pdbx_seq_one_letter_code
_entity_poly.pdbx_strand_id
1 'polypeptide(L)'
;MVLFTRGDDLRKMSIEDYIKDSEHSLQNMINQCGNRYHVFNNTNPEDQTQVTALLEKIDCMVAVNGGSCYTNEMFQNTEKALQEEQQRILNEKKEEIEREKEELRAKHEAELEKLKKIVEKERQNVENEKKIQEEEFQKKEAQIKETNEDYFNWDTYSFIFL
;
A
#
# COMPACT_ATOMS: atom_id res chain seq x y z
N MET A 1 -34.60 0.01 19.88
CA MET A 1 -35.36 0.70 20.95
C MET A 1 -34.37 1.12 22.02
N VAL A 2 -34.52 2.32 22.58
CA VAL A 2 -33.68 2.84 23.67
C VAL A 2 -34.35 2.58 25.02
N LEU A 3 -33.60 2.09 26.01
CA LEU A 3 -34.10 1.91 27.37
C LEU A 3 -33.50 2.98 28.28
N PHE A 4 -34.35 3.81 28.87
CA PHE A 4 -33.97 4.76 29.91
C PHE A 4 -34.18 4.11 31.27
N THR A 5 -33.19 4.23 32.15
CA THR A 5 -33.30 3.81 33.55
C THR A 5 -33.40 5.03 34.46
N ARG A 6 -33.72 4.81 35.73
CA ARG A 6 -33.95 5.88 36.73
C ARG A 6 -35.09 6.82 36.31
N GLY A 7 -36.18 6.25 35.79
CA GLY A 7 -37.36 7.02 35.39
C GLY A 7 -37.98 7.87 36.51
N ASP A 8 -37.76 7.47 37.76
CA ASP A 8 -38.14 8.22 38.97
C ASP A 8 -37.41 9.57 39.10
N ASP A 9 -36.24 9.73 38.49
CA ASP A 9 -35.52 11.01 38.49
C ASP A 9 -36.12 12.05 37.55
N LEU A 10 -37.00 11.65 36.62
CA LEU A 10 -37.71 12.57 35.73
C LEU A 10 -38.67 13.49 36.50
N ARG A 11 -38.96 13.20 37.78
CA ARG A 11 -39.87 13.98 38.63
C ARG A 11 -41.23 14.18 37.94
N LYS A 12 -41.60 15.43 37.62
CA LYS A 12 -42.85 15.80 36.92
C LYS A 12 -42.67 16.05 35.42
N MET A 13 -41.47 15.84 34.89
CA MET A 13 -41.16 15.99 33.48
C MET A 13 -41.47 14.68 32.76
N SER A 14 -42.02 14.77 31.55
CA SER A 14 -42.19 13.60 30.69
C SER A 14 -40.85 13.21 30.06
N ILE A 15 -40.70 11.94 29.67
CA ILE A 15 -39.51 11.52 28.93
C ILE A 15 -39.43 12.22 27.57
N GLU A 16 -40.58 12.54 26.97
CA GLU A 16 -40.68 13.30 25.72
C GLU A 16 -40.05 14.69 25.86
N ASP A 17 -40.34 15.39 26.95
CA ASP A 17 -39.79 16.72 27.21
C ASP A 17 -38.30 16.64 27.53
N TYR A 18 -37.87 15.62 28.30
CA TYR A 18 -36.46 15.36 28.53
C TYR A 18 -35.69 15.14 27.22
N ILE A 19 -36.23 14.34 26.30
CA ILE A 19 -35.60 14.07 25.00
C ILE A 19 -35.53 15.34 24.15
N LYS A 20 -36.58 16.16 24.12
CA LYS A 20 -36.60 17.43 23.36
C LYS A 20 -35.53 18.41 23.86
N ASP A 21 -35.32 18.45 25.17
CA ASP A 21 -34.35 19.37 25.80
C ASP A 21 -32.93 18.76 25.86
N SER A 22 -32.76 17.49 25.47
CA SER A 22 -31.47 16.80 25.50
C SER A 22 -30.54 17.21 24.35
N GLU A 23 -29.26 16.83 24.46
CA GLU A 23 -28.28 17.06 23.40
C GLU A 23 -28.68 16.41 22.06
N HIS A 24 -28.30 17.05 20.95
CA HIS A 24 -28.56 16.53 19.60
C HIS A 24 -28.02 15.12 19.37
N SER A 25 -26.94 14.73 20.05
CA SER A 25 -26.37 13.38 20.02
C SER A 25 -27.40 12.33 20.48
N LEU A 26 -28.09 12.59 21.60
CA LEU A 26 -29.11 11.70 22.15
C LEU A 26 -30.36 11.68 21.27
N GLN A 27 -30.83 12.85 20.83
CA GLN A 27 -31.98 12.95 19.91
C GLN A 27 -31.74 12.14 18.62
N ASN A 28 -30.53 12.25 18.04
CA ASN A 28 -30.16 11.52 16.84
C ASN A 28 -30.11 10.01 17.07
N MET A 29 -29.54 9.55 18.19
CA MET A 29 -29.54 8.13 18.56
C MET A 29 -30.96 7.56 18.66
N ILE A 30 -31.89 8.30 19.28
CA ILE A 30 -33.29 7.89 19.43
C ILE A 30 -33.98 7.85 18.06
N ASN A 31 -33.70 8.84 17.20
CA ASN A 31 -34.21 8.87 15.83
C ASN A 31 -33.73 7.68 15.01
N GLN A 32 -32.44 7.31 15.10
CA GLN A 32 -31.90 6.10 14.48
C GLN A 32 -32.57 4.81 15.00
N CYS A 33 -33.06 4.83 16.24
CA CYS A 33 -33.86 3.75 16.80
C CYS A 33 -35.33 3.77 16.37
N GLY A 34 -35.74 4.67 15.48
CA GLY A 34 -37.11 4.84 15.01
C GLY A 34 -38.03 5.51 16.04
N ASN A 35 -37.48 6.41 16.88
CA ASN A 35 -38.19 7.07 17.97
C ASN A 35 -38.83 6.12 19.00
N ARG A 36 -38.29 4.90 19.11
CA ARG A 36 -38.76 3.88 20.06
C ARG A 36 -37.95 3.95 21.34
N TYR A 37 -38.61 4.24 22.45
CA TYR A 37 -38.01 4.19 23.78
C TYR A 37 -38.95 3.62 24.84
N HIS A 38 -38.36 3.22 25.96
CA HIS A 38 -39.05 2.77 27.16
C HIS A 38 -38.33 3.32 28.40
N VAL A 39 -39.07 3.64 29.46
CA VAL A 39 -38.53 4.20 30.70
C VAL A 39 -38.76 3.21 31.81
N PHE A 40 -37.70 2.91 32.55
CA PHE A 40 -37.69 1.93 33.62
C PHE A 40 -37.33 2.60 34.95
N ASN A 41 -38.13 2.32 35.97
CA ASN A 41 -37.85 2.69 37.35
C ASN A 41 -37.30 1.48 38.11
N ASN A 42 -35.97 1.45 38.28
CA ASN A 42 -35.28 0.37 38.98
C ASN A 42 -35.40 0.46 40.51
N THR A 43 -35.96 1.54 41.07
CA THR A 43 -36.13 1.69 42.53
C THR A 43 -37.40 1.03 43.05
N ASN A 44 -38.30 0.59 42.16
CA ASN A 44 -39.52 -0.14 42.50
C ASN A 44 -39.54 -1.54 41.86
N PRO A 45 -38.77 -2.51 42.38
CA PRO A 45 -38.63 -3.85 41.79
C PRO A 45 -39.91 -4.70 41.87
N GLU A 46 -40.85 -4.34 42.75
CA GLU A 46 -42.13 -5.05 42.89
C GLU A 46 -43.09 -4.75 41.74
N ASP A 47 -42.88 -3.64 41.02
CA ASP A 47 -43.71 -3.26 39.89
C ASP A 47 -43.31 -4.01 38.61
N GLN A 48 -43.86 -5.21 38.49
CA GLN A 48 -43.71 -6.05 37.31
C GLN A 48 -44.42 -5.49 36.06
N THR A 49 -45.28 -4.48 36.19
CA THR A 49 -46.03 -3.95 35.03
C THR A 49 -45.11 -3.26 34.02
N GLN A 50 -43.98 -2.70 34.48
CA GLN A 50 -42.96 -2.11 33.61
C GLN A 50 -42.28 -3.17 32.73
N VAL A 51 -42.06 -4.37 33.27
CA VAL A 51 -41.53 -5.51 32.52
C VAL A 51 -42.53 -5.94 31.45
N THR A 52 -43.81 -6.07 31.82
CA THR A 52 -44.87 -6.44 30.87
C THR A 52 -44.97 -5.42 29.73
N ALA A 53 -45.01 -4.13 30.05
CA ALA A 53 -45.08 -3.06 29.06
C ALA A 53 -43.83 -2.98 28.16
N LEU A 54 -42.66 -3.39 28.67
CA LEU A 54 -41.45 -3.53 27.86
C LEU A 54 -41.55 -4.68 26.88
N LEU A 55 -42.01 -5.85 27.34
CA LEU A 55 -42.18 -7.04 26.49
C LEU A 55 -43.21 -6.79 25.39
N GLU A 56 -44.35 -6.16 25.70
CA GLU A 56 -45.36 -5.78 24.70
C GLU A 56 -44.77 -4.88 23.60
N LYS A 57 -43.92 -3.90 23.98
CA LYS A 57 -43.23 -3.05 22.99
C LYS A 57 -42.26 -3.85 22.11
N ILE A 58 -41.59 -4.86 22.68
CA ILE A 58 -40.70 -5.74 21.93
C ILE A 58 -41.51 -6.60 20.96
N ASP A 59 -42.63 -7.17 21.40
CA ASP A 59 -43.51 -8.00 20.56
C ASP A 59 -44.11 -7.19 19.41
N CYS A 60 -44.59 -5.97 19.68
CA CYS A 60 -45.03 -5.06 18.62
C CYS A 60 -43.91 -4.73 17.63
N MET A 61 -42.68 -4.53 18.12
CA MET A 61 -41.53 -4.29 17.24
C MET A 61 -41.23 -5.49 16.35
N VAL A 62 -41.25 -6.71 16.90
CA VAL A 62 -41.03 -7.93 16.13
C VAL A 62 -42.13 -8.12 15.08
N ALA A 63 -43.40 -7.88 15.46
CA ALA A 63 -44.53 -7.93 14.53
C ALA A 63 -44.39 -6.93 13.37
N VAL A 64 -44.03 -5.67 13.66
CA VAL A 64 -43.77 -4.63 12.63
C VAL A 64 -42.60 -5.02 11.73
N ASN A 65 -41.59 -5.70 12.26
CA ASN A 65 -40.46 -6.24 11.50
C ASN A 65 -40.81 -7.52 10.71
N GLY A 66 -42.10 -7.84 10.52
CA GLY A 66 -42.56 -9.02 9.78
C GLY A 66 -42.40 -10.33 10.53
N GLY A 67 -42.34 -10.28 11.87
CA GLY A 67 -42.09 -11.45 12.73
C GLY A 67 -40.63 -11.91 12.74
N SER A 68 -39.75 -11.20 12.03
CA SER A 68 -38.33 -11.53 11.94
C SER A 68 -37.55 -10.91 13.09
N CYS A 69 -36.66 -11.70 13.68
CA CYS A 69 -35.63 -11.21 14.58
C CYS A 69 -34.34 -10.92 13.80
N TYR A 70 -33.38 -10.26 14.44
CA TYR A 70 -32.03 -10.17 13.85
C TYR A 70 -31.46 -11.60 13.76
N THR A 71 -31.42 -12.17 12.56
CA THR A 71 -31.05 -13.58 12.37
C THR A 71 -29.54 -13.74 12.17
N ASN A 72 -29.02 -14.88 12.64
CA ASN A 72 -27.66 -15.32 12.38
C ASN A 72 -27.31 -15.34 10.88
N GLU A 73 -28.31 -15.53 10.01
CA GLU A 73 -28.16 -15.49 8.56
C GLU A 73 -27.75 -14.08 8.05
N MET A 74 -28.32 -13.00 8.60
CA MET A 74 -27.90 -11.64 8.26
C MET A 74 -26.44 -11.38 8.67
N PHE A 75 -26.03 -11.94 9.81
CA PHE A 75 -24.64 -11.89 10.27
C PHE A 75 -23.70 -12.67 9.33
N GLN A 76 -24.06 -13.91 8.98
CA GLN A 76 -23.29 -14.75 8.05
C GLN A 76 -23.17 -14.13 6.67
N ASN A 77 -24.24 -13.50 6.15
CA ASN A 77 -24.21 -12.83 4.86
C ASN A 77 -23.29 -11.61 4.88
N THR A 78 -23.30 -10.84 5.97
CA THR A 78 -22.40 -9.70 6.15
C THR A 78 -20.94 -10.15 6.27
N GLU A 79 -20.68 -11.24 7.00
CA GLU A 79 -19.35 -11.82 7.14
C GLU A 79 -18.81 -12.36 5.80
N LYS A 80 -19.66 -13.06 5.03
CA LYS A 80 -19.30 -13.53 3.68
C LYS A 80 -18.95 -12.37 2.74
N ALA A 81 -19.79 -11.34 2.69
CA ALA A 81 -19.52 -10.17 1.86
C ALA A 81 -18.19 -9.48 2.23
N LEU A 82 -17.88 -9.41 3.53
CA LEU A 82 -16.60 -8.87 4.01
C LEU A 82 -15.42 -9.75 3.58
N GLN A 83 -15.55 -11.07 3.68
CA GLN A 83 -14.50 -12.02 3.26
C GLN A 83 -14.25 -11.96 1.75
N GLU A 84 -15.30 -11.88 0.94
CA GLU A 84 -15.20 -11.77 -0.52
C GLU A 84 -14.46 -10.49 -0.93
N GLU A 85 -14.78 -9.36 -0.28
CA GLU A 85 -14.11 -8.08 -0.53
C GLU A 85 -12.63 -8.12 -0.14
N GLN A 86 -12.31 -8.70 1.02
CA GLN A 86 -10.93 -8.89 1.46
C GLN A 86 -10.12 -9.74 0.48
N GLN A 87 -10.72 -10.82 -0.03
CA GLN A 87 -10.07 -11.69 -1.00
C GLN A 87 -9.83 -10.97 -2.34
N ARG A 88 -10.78 -10.15 -2.78
CA ARG A 88 -10.62 -9.33 -3.98
C ARG A 88 -9.44 -8.36 -3.85
N ILE A 89 -9.40 -7.60 -2.76
CA ILE A 89 -8.31 -6.64 -2.49
C ILE A 89 -6.95 -7.35 -2.44
N LEU A 90 -6.89 -8.53 -1.82
CA LEU A 90 -5.66 -9.31 -1.73
C LEU A 90 -5.16 -9.76 -3.12
N ASN A 91 -6.08 -10.23 -3.97
CA ASN A 91 -5.74 -10.65 -5.33
C ASN A 91 -5.26 -9.47 -6.18
N GLU A 92 -5.95 -8.33 -6.13
CA GLU A 92 -5.56 -7.11 -6.86
C GLU A 92 -4.17 -6.62 -6.45
N LYS A 93 -3.88 -6.57 -5.14
CA LYS A 93 -2.55 -6.19 -4.63
C LYS A 93 -1.46 -7.17 -5.07
N LYS A 94 -1.77 -8.46 -5.10
CA LYS A 94 -0.81 -9.48 -5.55
C LYS A 94 -0.47 -9.30 -7.03
N GLU A 95 -1.46 -9.02 -7.87
CA GLU A 95 -1.26 -8.73 -9.29
C GLU A 95 -0.50 -7.42 -9.54
N GLU A 96 -0.73 -6.39 -8.72
CA GLU A 96 0.04 -5.15 -8.74
C GLU A 96 1.51 -5.39 -8.40
N ILE A 97 1.79 -6.09 -7.29
CA ILE A 97 3.16 -6.41 -6.86
C ILE A 97 3.91 -7.22 -7.92
N GLU A 98 3.27 -8.21 -8.53
CA GLU A 98 3.95 -9.00 -9.57
C GLU A 98 4.25 -8.17 -10.82
N ARG A 99 3.34 -7.27 -11.23
CA ARG A 99 3.62 -6.34 -12.34
C ARG A 99 4.80 -5.41 -12.03
N GLU A 100 4.81 -4.79 -10.86
CA GLU A 100 5.93 -3.91 -10.46
C GLU A 100 7.26 -4.66 -10.42
N LYS A 101 7.24 -5.91 -9.94
CA LYS A 101 8.42 -6.77 -9.87
C LYS A 101 8.92 -7.18 -11.26
N GLU A 102 8.02 -7.43 -12.21
CA GLU A 102 8.37 -7.66 -13.62
C GLU A 102 8.99 -6.41 -14.26
N GLU A 103 8.37 -5.24 -14.07
CA GLU A 103 8.92 -3.99 -14.59
C GLU A 103 10.31 -3.67 -14.02
N LEU A 104 10.49 -3.87 -12.71
CA LEU A 104 11.76 -3.65 -12.04
C LEU A 104 12.84 -4.60 -12.57
N ARG A 105 12.49 -5.88 -12.78
CA ARG A 105 13.40 -6.87 -13.39
C ARG A 105 13.79 -6.46 -14.81
N ALA A 106 12.84 -6.07 -15.64
CA ALA A 106 13.10 -5.64 -17.01
C ALA A 106 13.99 -4.39 -17.07
N LYS A 107 13.76 -3.39 -16.19
CA LYS A 107 14.60 -2.20 -16.07
C LYS A 107 16.03 -2.58 -15.68
N HIS A 108 16.19 -3.41 -14.67
CA HIS A 108 17.51 -3.85 -14.20
C HIS A 108 18.28 -4.62 -15.29
N GLU A 109 17.60 -5.51 -16.01
CA GLU A 109 18.21 -6.24 -17.13
C GLU A 109 18.66 -5.30 -18.25
N ALA A 110 17.83 -4.32 -18.63
CA ALA A 110 18.18 -3.32 -19.63
C ALA A 110 19.37 -2.45 -19.20
N GLU A 111 19.47 -2.11 -17.92
CA GLU A 111 20.62 -1.37 -17.37
C GLU A 111 21.90 -2.20 -17.38
N LEU A 112 21.84 -3.47 -16.97
CA LEU A 112 22.96 -4.40 -17.03
C LEU A 112 23.46 -4.57 -18.47
N GLU A 113 22.56 -4.68 -19.43
CA GLU A 113 22.92 -4.82 -20.85
C GLU A 113 23.59 -3.56 -21.40
N LYS A 114 23.11 -2.37 -21.03
CA LYS A 114 23.79 -1.11 -21.36
C LYS A 114 25.19 -1.03 -20.77
N LEU A 115 25.33 -1.40 -19.49
CA LEU A 115 26.61 -1.36 -18.79
C LEU A 115 27.61 -2.33 -19.43
N LYS A 116 27.19 -3.56 -19.77
CA LYS A 116 28.04 -4.52 -20.49
C LYS A 116 28.57 -3.97 -21.80
N LYS A 117 27.72 -3.29 -22.59
CA LYS A 117 28.12 -2.65 -23.85
C LYS A 117 29.14 -1.52 -23.64
N ILE A 118 28.98 -0.72 -22.59
CA ILE A 118 29.95 0.33 -22.24
C ILE A 118 31.29 -0.31 -21.88
N VAL A 119 31.29 -1.30 -20.99
CA VAL A 119 32.52 -1.99 -20.54
C VAL A 119 33.25 -2.64 -21.72
N GLU A 120 32.54 -3.32 -22.62
CA GLU A 120 33.15 -3.94 -23.79
C GLU A 120 33.74 -2.90 -24.76
N LYS A 121 33.04 -1.77 -24.97
CA LYS A 121 33.56 -0.66 -25.78
C LYS A 121 34.82 -0.05 -25.18
N GLU A 122 34.86 0.18 -23.87
CA GLU A 122 36.05 0.67 -23.17
C GLU A 122 37.21 -0.33 -23.30
N ARG A 123 36.94 -1.63 -23.17
CA ARG A 123 37.96 -2.68 -23.36
C ARG A 123 38.56 -2.64 -24.77
N GLN A 124 37.73 -2.44 -25.80
CA GLN A 124 38.18 -2.31 -27.18
C GLN A 124 38.98 -1.02 -27.41
N ASN A 125 38.56 0.09 -26.82
CA ASN A 125 39.29 1.35 -26.89
C ASN A 125 40.70 1.21 -26.30
N VAL A 126 40.81 0.65 -25.09
CA VAL A 126 42.10 0.42 -24.43
C VAL A 126 43.00 -0.51 -25.25
N GLU A 127 42.44 -1.56 -25.85
CA GLU A 127 43.18 -2.47 -26.72
C GLU A 127 43.69 -1.76 -27.99
N ASN A 128 42.86 -0.93 -28.61
CA ASN A 128 43.24 -0.16 -29.79
C ASN A 128 44.30 0.89 -29.47
N GLU A 129 44.19 1.59 -28.33
CA GLU A 129 45.21 2.54 -27.86
C GLU A 129 46.55 1.85 -27.64
N LYS A 130 46.57 0.66 -27.02
CA LYS A 130 47.81 -0.13 -26.87
C LYS A 130 48.43 -0.49 -28.21
N LYS A 131 47.62 -0.89 -29.20
CA LYS A 131 48.12 -1.20 -30.56
C LYS A 131 48.71 0.03 -31.23
N ILE A 132 48.04 1.18 -31.13
CA ILE A 132 48.55 2.45 -31.68
C ILE A 132 49.89 2.81 -31.02
N GLN A 133 49.99 2.70 -29.69
CA GLN A 133 51.24 2.97 -28.98
C GLN A 133 52.38 2.03 -29.36
N GLU A 134 52.09 0.73 -29.53
CA GLU A 134 53.06 -0.26 -29.99
C GLU A 134 53.54 0.05 -31.42
N GLU A 135 52.62 0.35 -32.34
CA GLU A 135 52.98 0.74 -33.72
C GLU A 135 53.84 2.01 -33.76
N GLU A 136 53.54 3.01 -32.92
CA GLU A 136 54.36 4.20 -32.77
C GLU A 136 55.76 3.90 -32.21
N PHE A 137 55.84 3.01 -31.22
CA PHE A 137 57.11 2.58 -30.64
C PHE A 137 57.98 1.85 -31.68
N GLN A 138 57.40 0.89 -32.41
CA GLN A 138 58.08 0.15 -33.47
C GLN A 138 58.59 1.07 -34.58
N LYS A 139 57.80 2.08 -34.99
CA LYS A 139 58.24 3.09 -35.97
C LYS A 139 59.44 3.91 -35.49
N LYS A 140 59.42 4.37 -34.24
CA LYS A 140 60.55 5.09 -33.64
C LYS A 140 61.80 4.23 -33.58
N GLU A 141 61.65 2.95 -33.20
CA GLU A 141 62.77 2.02 -33.15
C GLU A 141 63.39 1.77 -34.54
N ALA A 142 62.57 1.59 -35.57
CA ALA A 142 63.03 1.45 -36.96
C ALA A 142 63.77 2.70 -37.44
N GLN A 143 63.26 3.89 -37.12
CA GLN A 143 63.89 5.15 -37.52
C GLN A 143 65.24 5.39 -36.82
N ILE A 144 65.39 4.95 -35.56
CA ILE A 144 66.67 4.99 -34.84
C ILE A 144 67.67 4.02 -35.46
N LYS A 145 67.24 2.82 -35.85
CA LYS A 145 68.10 1.84 -36.54
C LYS A 145 68.61 2.39 -37.87
N GLU A 146 67.74 3.01 -38.66
CA GLU A 146 68.08 3.61 -39.95
C GLU A 146 69.07 4.79 -39.80
N THR A 147 68.80 5.71 -38.87
CA THR A 147 69.73 6.83 -38.60
C THR A 147 71.07 6.39 -38.02
N ASN A 148 71.11 5.33 -37.19
CA ASN A 148 72.36 4.76 -36.72
C ASN A 148 73.14 4.06 -37.85
N GLU A 149 72.49 3.36 -38.77
CA GLU A 149 73.13 2.79 -39.96
C GLU A 149 73.70 3.88 -40.86
N ASP A 150 72.93 4.94 -41.13
CA ASP A 150 73.40 6.10 -41.91
C ASP A 150 74.60 6.80 -41.27
N TYR A 151 74.59 6.97 -39.93
CA TYR A 151 75.70 7.56 -39.19
C TYR A 151 76.96 6.68 -39.24
N PHE A 152 76.82 5.35 -39.07
CA PHE A 152 77.93 4.40 -39.17
C PHE A 152 78.50 4.35 -40.60
N ASN A 153 77.64 4.50 -41.62
CA ASN A 153 78.03 4.58 -43.01
C ASN A 153 78.78 5.90 -43.31
N TRP A 154 78.29 7.04 -42.80
CA TRP A 154 78.98 8.32 -42.94
C TRP A 154 80.37 8.33 -42.28
N ASP A 155 80.51 7.78 -41.07
CA ASP A 155 81.79 7.70 -40.36
C ASP A 155 82.79 6.77 -41.08
N THR A 156 82.33 5.68 -41.69
CA THR A 156 83.19 4.79 -42.50
C THR A 156 83.63 5.44 -43.80
N TYR A 157 82.77 6.17 -44.50
CA TYR A 157 83.15 6.95 -45.68
C TYR A 157 84.10 8.11 -45.35
N SER A 158 83.98 8.73 -44.18
CA SER A 158 84.87 9.80 -43.71
C SER A 158 86.27 9.27 -43.36
N PHE A 159 86.38 8.05 -42.80
CA PHE A 159 87.65 7.39 -42.52
C PHE A 159 88.39 6.87 -43.77
N ILE A 160 87.70 6.67 -44.90
CA ILE A 160 88.31 6.22 -46.16
C ILE A 160 88.98 7.38 -46.93
N PHE A 161 88.66 8.64 -46.60
CA PHE A 161 89.13 9.84 -47.30
C PHE A 161 90.15 10.70 -46.51
N LEU A 162 90.70 10.19 -45.40
CA LEU A 162 91.82 10.76 -44.64
C LEU A 162 93.05 9.84 -44.73
#